data_AF-A0A920JC41-F1
#
_entry.id   AF-A0A920JC41-F1
#
_cell.length_a   1.000
_cell.length_b   1.000
_cell.length_c   1.000
_cell.angle_alpha   90.00
_cell.angle_beta   90.00
_cell.angle_gamma   90.00
#
_symmetry.space_group_name_H-M   'P 1'
#
loop_
_entity.id
_entity.type
_entity.pdbx_description
1 polymer ?
#
loop_
_entity_poly.entity_id
_entity_poly.type
_entity_poly.pdbx_seq_one_letter_code
_entity_poly.pdbx_strand_id
1 'polypeptide(L)'
;MKKFLAIFFIFLFINSHALAIPNDSSSFKDDHEQTPIPAIVIEEEIEVPEDPQWTYKFLIPTSVAIATLVIIGNIVQYFRQVTKKRYKVIKK
;
A
#
# COMPACT_ATOMS: atom_id res chain seq x y z
N MET A 1 21.21 5.28 -17.92
CA MET A 1 19.76 5.06 -18.01
C MET A 1 19.31 3.73 -17.41
N LYS A 2 20.05 2.62 -17.57
CA LYS A 2 19.65 1.28 -17.05
C LYS A 2 19.51 1.19 -15.51
N LYS A 3 20.30 1.95 -14.74
CA LYS A 3 20.27 1.95 -13.27
C LYS A 3 18.99 2.53 -12.66
N PHE A 4 18.32 3.45 -13.36
CA PHE A 4 17.04 4.04 -12.91
C PHE A 4 15.85 3.11 -13.15
N LEU A 5 15.88 2.29 -14.21
CA LEU A 5 14.82 1.32 -14.50
C LEU A 5 14.77 0.19 -13.44
N ALA A 6 15.93 -0.20 -12.90
CA ALA A 6 16.02 -1.23 -11.87
C ALA A 6 15.38 -0.79 -10.54
N ILE A 7 15.49 0.49 -10.17
CA ILE A 7 14.94 1.03 -8.91
C ILE A 7 13.40 1.08 -8.97
N PHE A 8 12.84 1.41 -10.14
CA PHE A 8 11.39 1.40 -10.35
C PHE A 8 10.79 -0.01 -10.24
N PHE A 9 11.50 -1.03 -10.73
CA PHE A 9 11.07 -2.43 -10.62
C PHE A 9 11.12 -2.96 -9.17
N ILE A 10 12.11 -2.52 -8.38
CA ILE A 10 12.20 -2.88 -6.95
C ILE A 10 11.03 -2.30 -6.16
N PHE A 11 10.60 -1.07 -6.46
CA PHE A 11 9.50 -0.41 -5.75
C PHE A 11 8.14 -1.09 -5.99
N LEU A 12 7.94 -1.70 -7.16
CA LEU A 12 6.72 -2.45 -7.49
C LEU A 12 6.60 -3.78 -6.73
N PHE A 13 7.72 -4.43 -6.38
CA PHE A 13 7.71 -5.74 -5.72
C PHE A 13 7.34 -5.69 -4.22
N ILE A 14 7.48 -4.55 -3.56
CA ILE A 14 7.32 -4.43 -2.10
C ILE A 14 5.84 -4.35 -1.66
N ASN A 15 4.89 -4.23 -2.60
CA ASN A 15 3.47 -4.03 -2.29
C ASN A 15 2.63 -5.32 -2.20
N SER A 16 3.23 -6.50 -2.40
CA SER A 16 2.49 -7.77 -2.53
C SER A 16 2.60 -8.69 -1.32
N HIS A 17 2.25 -8.28 -0.10
CA HIS A 17 2.04 -9.23 0.99
C HIS A 17 0.93 -8.78 1.96
N ALA A 18 -0.29 -9.23 1.71
CA ALA A 18 -1.32 -9.36 2.75
C ALA A 18 -1.38 -10.85 3.13
N LEU A 19 -0.78 -11.20 4.28
CA LEU A 19 -0.81 -12.55 4.83
C LEU A 19 -2.05 -12.67 5.72
N ALA A 20 -3.01 -13.51 5.35
CA ALA A 20 -4.16 -13.84 6.20
C ALA A 20 -3.73 -14.91 7.23
N ILE A 21 -3.95 -14.64 8.51
CA ILE A 21 -3.73 -15.59 9.61
C ILE A 21 -5.04 -16.36 9.82
N PRO A 22 -5.06 -17.70 9.72
CA PRO A 22 -6.24 -18.48 10.11
C PRO A 22 -6.30 -18.60 11.64
N ASN A 23 -7.38 -18.14 12.25
CA ASN A 23 -7.69 -18.43 13.66
C ASN A 23 -8.30 -19.83 13.74
N ASP A 24 -7.56 -20.77 14.32
CA ASP A 24 -8.04 -22.11 14.65
C ASP A 24 -8.42 -22.15 16.15
N SER A 25 -9.72 -22.04 16.44
CA SER A 25 -10.25 -22.21 17.80
C SER A 25 -10.57 -23.69 18.03
N SER A 26 -9.58 -24.45 18.51
CA SER A 26 -9.79 -25.83 18.93
C SER A 26 -10.65 -25.86 20.21
N SER A 27 -11.83 -26.45 20.08
CA SER A 27 -12.79 -26.69 21.15
C SER A 27 -12.29 -27.78 22.09
N PHE A 28 -12.10 -27.45 23.37
CA PHE A 28 -11.87 -28.40 24.46
C PHE A 28 -13.16 -29.22 24.68
N LYS A 29 -13.06 -30.54 24.50
CA LYS A 29 -14.10 -31.48 24.95
C LYS A 29 -13.75 -31.98 26.35
N ASP A 30 -14.61 -31.72 27.31
CA ASP A 30 -14.58 -32.30 28.65
C ASP A 30 -15.94 -32.98 28.92
N ASP A 31 -15.89 -34.26 29.24
CA ASP A 31 -17.03 -35.20 29.29
C ASP A 31 -17.58 -35.31 30.73
N HIS A 32 -18.10 -34.20 31.28
CA HIS A 32 -18.84 -34.22 32.55
C HIS A 32 -20.17 -33.45 32.46
N GLU A 33 -21.21 -34.14 32.92
CA GLU A 33 -22.64 -33.85 32.74
C GLU A 33 -23.09 -32.50 33.32
N GLN A 34 -24.10 -31.93 32.65
CA GLN A 34 -24.74 -30.62 32.88
C GLN A 34 -23.93 -29.44 32.35
N THR A 35 -24.02 -29.25 31.02
CA THR A 35 -23.65 -28.00 30.36
C THR A 35 -24.42 -26.85 31.01
N PRO A 36 -23.77 -25.93 31.75
CA PRO A 36 -24.43 -24.77 32.31
C PRO A 36 -24.95 -23.90 31.17
N ILE A 37 -26.24 -23.53 31.23
CA ILE A 37 -26.81 -22.59 30.27
C ILE A 37 -26.15 -21.24 30.53
N PRO A 38 -25.54 -20.59 29.52
CA PRO A 38 -24.86 -19.31 29.73
C PRO A 38 -25.86 -18.26 30.22
N ALA A 39 -25.52 -17.58 31.31
CA ALA A 39 -26.40 -16.57 31.94
C ALA A 39 -26.62 -15.32 31.06
N ILE A 40 -25.75 -15.09 30.09
CA ILE A 40 -25.86 -14.03 29.10
C ILE A 40 -25.68 -14.68 27.74
N VAL A 41 -26.75 -14.64 26.94
CA VAL A 41 -26.69 -14.91 25.50
C VAL A 41 -26.10 -13.64 24.89
N ILE A 42 -24.87 -13.71 24.42
CA ILE A 42 -24.26 -12.63 23.64
C ILE A 42 -24.95 -12.69 22.28
N GLU A 43 -25.92 -11.80 22.06
CA GLU A 43 -26.39 -11.54 20.70
C GLU A 43 -25.18 -11.05 19.92
N GLU A 44 -24.81 -11.77 18.86
CA GLU A 44 -23.73 -11.38 17.98
C GLU A 44 -24.11 -10.01 17.42
N GLU A 45 -23.44 -8.95 17.92
CA GLU A 45 -23.62 -7.61 17.39
C GLU A 45 -23.34 -7.71 15.90
N ILE A 46 -24.35 -7.44 15.08
CA ILE A 46 -24.23 -7.53 13.62
C ILE A 46 -23.10 -6.57 13.25
N GLU A 47 -21.92 -7.11 12.97
CA GLU A 47 -20.76 -6.34 12.55
C GLU A 47 -21.21 -5.52 11.33
N VAL A 48 -21.41 -4.22 11.53
CA VAL A 48 -21.75 -3.33 10.43
C VAL A 48 -20.57 -3.43 9.47
N PRO A 49 -20.79 -3.83 8.21
CA PRO A 49 -19.70 -3.97 7.27
C PRO A 49 -19.02 -2.61 7.15
N GLU A 50 -17.77 -2.54 7.61
CA GLU A 50 -16.99 -1.31 7.52
C GLU A 50 -16.90 -0.91 6.04
N ASP A 51 -17.25 0.35 5.73
CA ASP A 51 -17.09 0.87 4.38
C ASP A 51 -15.62 0.70 3.94
N PRO A 52 -15.37 0.25 2.70
CA PRO A 52 -14.01 0.01 2.24
C PRO A 52 -13.20 1.32 2.29
N GLN A 53 -12.20 1.37 3.19
CA GLN A 53 -11.31 2.53 3.40
C GLN A 53 -10.29 2.76 2.24
N TRP A 54 -10.71 2.56 0.99
CA TRP A 54 -9.83 2.59 -0.19
C TRP A 54 -9.20 3.97 -0.43
N THR A 55 -9.90 5.06 -0.09
CA THR A 55 -9.41 6.43 -0.29
C THR A 55 -8.14 6.71 0.52
N TYR A 56 -8.16 6.39 1.81
CA TYR A 56 -7.00 6.62 2.68
C TYR A 56 -5.86 5.65 2.36
N LYS A 57 -6.19 4.38 2.07
CA LYS A 57 -5.21 3.34 1.79
C LYS A 57 -4.52 3.49 0.44
N PHE A 58 -5.24 3.98 -0.58
CA PHE A 58 -4.73 4.00 -1.95
C PHE A 58 -4.70 5.38 -2.60
N LEU A 59 -5.75 6.20 -2.45
CA LEU A 59 -5.82 7.50 -3.14
C LEU A 59 -4.77 8.49 -2.61
N ILE A 60 -4.59 8.56 -1.29
CA ILE A 60 -3.61 9.48 -0.68
C ILE A 60 -2.18 9.11 -1.09
N PRO A 61 -1.68 7.86 -0.87
CA PRO A 61 -0.32 7.52 -1.29
C PRO A 61 -0.10 7.67 -2.80
N THR A 62 -1.09 7.31 -3.62
CA THR A 62 -0.98 7.39 -5.08
C THR A 62 -0.90 8.84 -5.56
N SER A 63 -1.73 9.73 -5.02
CA SER A 63 -1.71 11.15 -5.39
C SER A 63 -0.39 11.82 -5.00
N VAL A 64 0.14 11.51 -3.81
CA VAL A 64 1.45 12.00 -3.35
C VAL A 64 2.58 11.47 -4.24
N ALA A 65 2.54 10.20 -4.64
CA ALA A 65 3.52 9.62 -5.56
C ALA A 65 3.49 10.30 -6.94
N ILE A 66 2.31 10.59 -7.49
CA ILE A 66 2.19 11.30 -8.77
C ILE A 66 2.72 12.72 -8.66
N ALA A 67 2.35 13.46 -7.60
CA ALA A 67 2.80 14.83 -7.38
C ALA A 67 4.34 14.92 -7.30
N THR A 68 4.96 14.01 -6.55
CA THR A 68 6.43 13.95 -6.42
C THR A 68 7.12 13.62 -7.74
N LEU A 69 6.57 12.68 -8.53
CA LEU A 69 7.09 12.38 -9.87
C LEU A 69 7.03 13.58 -10.81
N VAL A 70 5.94 14.35 -10.80
CA VAL A 70 5.77 15.56 -11.63
C VAL A 70 6.82 16.62 -11.27
N ILE A 71 7.09 16.82 -9.98
CA ILE A 71 8.10 17.76 -9.50
C ILE A 71 9.50 17.33 -9.98
N ILE A 72 9.87 16.06 -9.77
CA ILE A 72 11.17 15.53 -10.21
C ILE A 72 11.32 15.64 -11.74
N GLY A 73 10.28 15.30 -12.49
CA GLY A 73 10.26 15.41 -13.94
C GLY A 73 10.54 16.83 -14.42
N ASN A 74 9.89 17.83 -13.81
CA ASN A 74 10.12 19.24 -14.10
C ASN A 74 11.54 19.68 -13.78
N ILE A 75 12.08 19.28 -12.63
CA ILE A 75 13.46 19.59 -12.23
C ILE A 75 14.43 19.07 -13.29
N VAL A 76 14.32 17.79 -13.65
CA VAL A 76 15.19 17.16 -14.66
C VAL A 76 15.06 17.84 -16.02
N GLN A 77 13.82 18.16 -16.44
CA GLN A 77 13.57 18.85 -17.71
C GLN A 77 14.23 20.23 -17.74
N TYR A 78 14.10 21.01 -16.66
CA TYR A 78 14.75 22.31 -16.52
C TYR A 78 16.28 22.17 -16.63
N PHE A 79 16.89 21.26 -15.87
CA PHE A 79 18.34 21.03 -15.93
C PHE A 79 18.82 20.64 -17.33
N ARG A 80 18.10 19.75 -18.02
CA ARG A 80 18.42 19.36 -19.40
C ARG A 80 18.32 20.55 -20.37
N GLN A 81 17.32 21.41 -20.19
CA GLN A 81 17.16 22.60 -21.02
C GLN A 81 18.30 23.60 -20.80
N VAL A 82 18.66 23.87 -19.53
CA VAL A 82 19.75 24.80 -19.17
C VAL A 82 21.08 24.31 -19.71
N THR A 83 21.43 23.05 -19.48
CA THR A 83 22.69 22.46 -19.98
C THR A 83 22.77 22.48 -21.51
N LYS A 84 21.69 22.12 -22.21
CA LYS A 84 21.64 22.16 -23.68
C LYS A 84 21.82 23.58 -24.24
N LYS A 85 21.26 24.59 -23.57
CA LYS A 85 21.39 26.00 -23.99
C LYS A 85 22.79 26.56 -23.71
N ARG A 86 23.42 26.19 -22.59
CA ARG A 86 24.74 26.71 -22.17
C ARG A 86 25.92 26.09 -22.92
N TYR A 87 25.83 24.83 -23.31
CA TYR A 87 26.94 24.10 -23.95
C TYR A 87 26.74 23.84 -25.44
N LYS A 88 25.88 24.63 -26.12
CA LYS A 88 25.74 24.53 -27.57
C LYS A 88 27.00 25.08 -28.24
N VAL A 89 27.99 24.22 -28.45
CA VAL A 89 29.19 24.52 -29.23
C VAL A 89 28.74 24.73 -30.67
N ILE A 90 28.73 25.98 -31.12
CA ILE A 90 28.50 26.34 -32.50
C ILE A 90 29.77 25.92 -33.25
N LYS A 91 29.68 24.87 -34.07
CA LYS A 91 30.76 24.58 -35.03
C LYS A 91 30.76 25.70 -36.06
N LYS A 92 31.92 26.37 -36.19
CA LYS A 92 32.20 27.39 -37.20
C LYS A 92 32.41 26.74 -38.56
#